data_AF-A0A7C5MI02-F1
#
_entry.id   AF-A0A7C5MI02-F1
#
_cell.length_a   1.000
_cell.length_b   1.000
_cell.length_c   1.000
_cell.angle_alpha   90.00
_cell.angle_beta   90.00
_cell.angle_gamma   90.00
#
_symmetry.space_group_name_H-M   'P 1'
#
loop_
_entity.id
_entity.type
_entity.pdbx_description
1 polymer ?
#
loop_
_entity_poly.entity_id
_entity_poly.type
_entity_poly.pdbx_seq_one_letter_code
_entity_poly.pdbx_strand_id
1 'polypeptide(L)'
;MYVAAGEWIYHFDIFEKLIRGRAVDIVQPDVCRVKGVTEWIKIAKFAEEYDVPLAPHFVMDLHVHLACAFPNGLTIEHMAWLTPLFKKSLAIEDGYAIAPEIGGHGVEFDEMVLGSLSGTL
;
A
#
# COMPACT_ATOMS: atom_id res chain seq x y z
N MET A 1 -23.58 4.33 0.89
CA MET A 1 -22.69 3.17 0.71
C MET A 1 -21.52 3.65 -0.10
N TYR A 2 -20.29 3.45 0.37
CA TYR A 2 -19.08 3.85 -0.34
C TYR A 2 -18.66 2.77 -1.35
N VAL A 3 -18.11 3.19 -2.47
CA VAL A 3 -17.48 2.36 -3.51
C VAL A 3 -15.97 2.54 -3.43
N ALA A 4 -15.27 1.45 -3.10
CA ALA A 4 -13.81 1.40 -3.16
C ALA A 4 -13.37 0.58 -4.37
N ALA A 5 -12.38 1.07 -5.12
CA ALA A 5 -11.75 0.29 -6.20
C ALA A 5 -10.35 0.79 -6.50
N GLY A 6 -9.57 0.00 -7.24
CA GLY A 6 -8.24 0.39 -7.71
C GLY A 6 -7.20 -0.70 -7.62
N GLU A 7 -7.45 -1.76 -6.85
CA GLU A 7 -6.46 -2.80 -6.57
C GLU A 7 -5.94 -3.47 -7.86
N TRP A 8 -6.79 -3.72 -8.86
CA TRP A 8 -6.42 -4.39 -10.12
C TRP A 8 -5.96 -3.44 -11.23
N ILE A 9 -5.65 -2.18 -10.89
CA ILE A 9 -5.28 -1.16 -11.88
C ILE A 9 -3.76 -0.94 -11.85
N TYR A 10 -3.15 -0.95 -13.03
CA TYR A 10 -1.70 -0.89 -13.21
C TYR A 10 -1.20 0.45 -13.79
N HIS A 11 -2.11 1.31 -14.24
CA HIS A 11 -1.77 2.53 -14.97
C HIS A 11 -2.51 3.74 -14.41
N PHE A 12 -1.77 4.85 -14.28
CA PHE A 12 -2.28 6.12 -13.77
C PHE A 12 -3.50 6.64 -14.53
N ASP A 13 -3.55 6.50 -15.86
CA ASP A 13 -4.63 7.05 -16.68
C ASP A 13 -6.01 6.47 -16.33
N ILE A 14 -6.06 5.23 -15.82
CA ILE A 14 -7.31 4.62 -15.37
C ILE A 14 -7.71 5.16 -14.00
N PHE A 15 -6.76 5.36 -13.08
CA PHE A 15 -7.02 6.05 -11.81
C PHE A 15 -7.54 7.47 -12.06
N GLU A 16 -6.91 8.21 -12.98
CA GLU A 16 -7.35 9.55 -13.37
C GLU A 16 -8.80 9.54 -13.85
N LYS A 17 -9.18 8.60 -14.73
CA LYS A 17 -10.56 8.46 -15.22
C LYS A 17 -11.54 8.15 -14.10
N LEU A 18 -11.19 7.25 -13.18
CA LEU A 18 -12.06 6.89 -12.05
C LEU A 18 -12.29 8.08 -11.11
N ILE A 19 -11.21 8.79 -10.74
CA ILE A 19 -11.24 9.92 -9.81
C ILE A 19 -11.98 11.11 -10.45
N ARG A 20 -11.60 11.53 -11.66
CA ARG A 20 -12.28 12.64 -12.36
C ARG A 20 -13.75 12.35 -12.63
N GLY A 21 -14.06 11.10 -12.97
CA GLY A 21 -15.42 10.64 -13.24
C GLY A 21 -16.27 10.44 -11.99
N ARG A 22 -15.69 10.60 -10.78
CA ARG A 22 -16.34 10.26 -9.50
C ARG A 22 -16.93 8.85 -9.49
N ALA A 23 -16.22 7.91 -10.10
CA ALA A 23 -16.65 6.52 -10.20
C ALA A 23 -16.28 5.70 -8.95
N VAL A 24 -15.46 6.27 -8.06
CA VAL A 24 -14.99 5.68 -6.81
C VAL A 24 -15.06 6.73 -5.72
N ASP A 25 -15.42 6.29 -4.51
CA ASP A 25 -15.37 7.12 -3.30
C ASP A 25 -14.02 6.96 -2.58
N ILE A 26 -13.35 5.81 -2.74
CA ILE A 26 -12.03 5.50 -2.14
C ILE A 26 -11.18 4.81 -3.21
N VAL A 27 -9.94 5.22 -3.38
CA VAL A 27 -8.99 4.56 -4.30
C VAL A 27 -8.05 3.61 -3.56
N GLN A 28 -7.78 2.47 -4.19
CA GLN A 28 -6.99 1.39 -3.59
C GLN A 28 -5.73 1.04 -4.41
N PRO A 29 -4.79 1.98 -4.63
CA PRO A 29 -3.59 1.69 -5.41
C PRO A 29 -2.66 0.72 -4.68
N ASP A 30 -2.23 -0.34 -5.37
CA ASP A 30 -1.22 -1.29 -4.89
C ASP A 30 0.15 -0.91 -5.47
N VAL A 31 1.14 -0.70 -4.59
CA VAL A 31 2.48 -0.24 -4.97
C VAL A 31 3.21 -1.24 -5.88
N CYS A 32 2.97 -2.53 -5.69
CA CYS A 32 3.56 -3.59 -6.51
C CYS A 32 2.91 -3.68 -7.90
N ARG A 33 1.68 -3.17 -8.07
CA ARG A 33 0.95 -3.20 -9.35
C ARG A 33 1.11 -1.93 -10.16
N VAL A 34 1.13 -0.77 -9.51
CA VAL A 34 1.26 0.53 -10.20
C VAL A 34 2.69 0.88 -10.60
N LYS A 35 3.64 -0.08 -10.49
CA LYS A 35 5.06 0.04 -10.89
C LYS A 35 5.93 0.79 -9.87
N GLY A 36 5.59 0.67 -8.59
CA GLY A 36 6.40 1.16 -7.48
C GLY A 36 5.95 2.50 -6.92
N VAL A 37 6.75 3.00 -5.97
CA VAL A 37 6.44 4.15 -5.13
C VAL A 37 6.23 5.43 -5.95
N THR A 38 7.03 5.66 -6.99
CA THR A 38 6.96 6.89 -7.79
C THR A 38 5.60 7.06 -8.46
N GLU A 39 5.07 6.01 -9.08
CA GLU A 39 3.73 6.04 -9.69
C GLU A 39 2.63 6.04 -8.65
N TRP A 40 2.81 5.30 -7.55
CA TRP A 40 1.86 5.31 -6.43
C TRP A 40 1.67 6.72 -5.87
N ILE A 41 2.76 7.48 -5.69
CA ILE A 41 2.74 8.89 -5.25
C ILE A 41 1.99 9.78 -6.23
N LYS A 42 2.12 9.56 -7.54
CA LYS A 42 1.35 10.33 -8.54
C LYS A 42 -0.14 10.11 -8.38
N ILE A 43 -0.55 8.85 -8.19
CA ILE A 43 -1.96 8.50 -7.95
C ILE A 43 -2.46 9.12 -6.64
N ALA A 44 -1.67 9.02 -5.57
CA ALA A 44 -2.03 9.55 -4.26
C ALA A 44 -2.25 11.06 -4.26
N LYS A 45 -1.32 11.82 -4.86
CA LYS A 45 -1.46 13.28 -5.06
C LYS A 45 -2.68 13.63 -5.90
N PHE A 46 -2.91 12.88 -6.97
CA PHE A 46 -4.07 13.12 -7.82
C PHE A 46 -5.38 12.82 -7.09
N ALA A 47 -5.43 11.80 -6.24
CA ALA A 47 -6.59 11.53 -5.40
C ALA A 47 -6.80 12.63 -4.34
N GLU A 48 -5.72 13.15 -3.75
CA GLU A 48 -5.75 14.27 -2.79
C GLU A 48 -6.36 15.53 -3.42
N GLU A 49 -6.00 15.86 -4.66
CA GLU A 49 -6.56 17.02 -5.40
C GLU A 49 -8.09 16.97 -5.58
N TYR A 50 -8.71 15.79 -5.42
CA TYR A 50 -10.16 15.57 -5.59
C TYR A 50 -10.83 15.16 -4.27
N ASP A 51 -10.14 15.30 -3.13
CA ASP A 51 -10.62 14.88 -1.82
C ASP A 51 -11.01 13.38 -1.76
N VAL A 52 -10.36 12.54 -2.57
CA VAL A 52 -10.61 11.09 -2.59
C VAL A 52 -9.64 10.40 -1.64
N PRO A 53 -10.12 9.68 -0.61
CA PRO A 53 -9.26 8.95 0.32
C PRO A 53 -8.55 7.75 -0.31
N LEU A 54 -7.40 7.40 0.26
CA LEU A 54 -6.56 6.26 -0.13
C LEU A 54 -6.72 5.12 0.87
N ALA A 55 -7.00 3.92 0.37
CA ALA A 55 -6.95 2.67 1.13
C ALA A 55 -6.11 1.64 0.35
N PRO A 56 -4.78 1.76 0.35
CA PRO A 56 -3.90 0.89 -0.43
C PRO A 56 -4.09 -0.60 -0.11
N HIS A 57 -3.93 -1.42 -1.16
CA HIS A 57 -4.19 -2.86 -1.15
C HIS A 57 -2.93 -3.69 -0.89
N PHE A 58 -3.07 -4.74 -0.07
CA PHE A 58 -2.12 -5.85 0.12
C PHE A 58 -0.83 -5.58 0.93
N VAL A 59 0.11 -4.80 0.40
CA VAL A 59 1.51 -4.79 0.90
C VAL A 59 1.67 -3.88 2.12
N MET A 60 1.05 -4.28 3.23
CA MET A 60 0.91 -3.49 4.46
C MET A 60 2.23 -2.90 4.98
N ASP A 61 3.33 -3.67 4.93
CA ASP A 61 4.63 -3.25 5.44
C ASP A 61 5.24 -2.07 4.64
N LEU A 62 4.87 -1.92 3.36
CA LEU A 62 5.23 -0.76 2.54
C LEU A 62 4.17 0.33 2.62
N HIS A 63 2.90 -0.07 2.58
CA HIS A 63 1.78 0.85 2.54
C HIS A 63 1.57 1.62 3.83
N VAL A 64 2.02 1.15 4.98
CA VAL A 64 1.99 1.91 6.24
C VAL A 64 2.71 3.25 6.10
N HIS A 65 3.90 3.25 5.52
CA HIS A 65 4.69 4.48 5.29
C HIS A 65 4.00 5.40 4.29
N LEU A 66 3.48 4.82 3.20
CA LEU A 66 2.82 5.57 2.14
C LEU A 66 1.49 6.18 2.61
N ALA A 67 0.70 5.45 3.40
CA ALA A 67 -0.54 5.97 3.97
C ALA A 67 -0.28 7.07 4.99
N CYS A 68 0.73 6.92 5.87
CA CYS A 68 1.11 7.96 6.82
C CYS A 68 1.67 9.23 6.15
N ALA A 69 2.24 9.13 4.95
CA ALA A 69 2.83 10.25 4.23
C ALA A 69 1.81 11.19 3.56
N PHE A 70 0.55 10.78 3.44
CA PHE A 70 -0.49 11.52 2.72
C PHE A 70 -1.69 11.86 3.62
N PRO A 71 -2.20 13.10 3.59
CA PRO A 71 -3.31 13.51 4.45
C PRO A 71 -4.63 12.82 4.11
N ASN A 72 -4.80 12.35 2.89
CA ASN A 72 -5.94 11.54 2.45
C ASN A 72 -5.72 10.03 2.65
N GLY A 73 -4.64 9.59 3.31
CA GLY A 73 -4.45 8.22 3.74
C GLY A 73 -5.51 7.82 4.77
N LEU A 74 -6.44 6.94 4.39
CA LEU A 74 -7.58 6.55 5.24
C LEU A 74 -7.26 5.38 6.15
N THR A 75 -6.72 4.32 5.57
CA THR A 75 -6.44 3.05 6.25
C THR A 75 -5.48 2.21 5.41
N ILE A 76 -4.92 1.16 6.01
CA ILE A 76 -4.21 0.11 5.27
C ILE A 76 -4.90 -1.23 5.52
N GLU A 77 -4.83 -2.12 4.54
CA GLU A 77 -5.28 -3.49 4.71
C GLU A 77 -4.29 -4.27 5.59
N HIS A 78 -4.78 -4.97 6.61
CA HIS A 78 -3.95 -5.91 7.36
C HIS A 78 -4.04 -7.31 6.72
N MET A 79 -3.00 -7.68 5.97
CA MET A 79 -2.89 -8.99 5.32
C MET A 79 -1.53 -9.63 5.63
N ALA A 80 -1.49 -10.48 6.66
CA ALA A 80 -0.26 -11.10 7.18
C ALA A 80 0.34 -12.21 6.28
N TRP A 81 0.08 -12.18 4.96
CA TRP A 81 0.58 -13.18 4.02
C TRP A 81 2.10 -13.11 3.83
N LEU A 82 2.66 -11.90 3.85
CA LEU A 82 4.11 -11.68 3.69
C LEU A 82 4.86 -11.76 5.03
N THR A 83 4.15 -11.74 6.16
CA THR A 83 4.74 -11.75 7.50
C THR A 83 5.77 -12.86 7.74
N PRO A 84 5.60 -14.11 7.25
CA PRO A 84 6.62 -15.15 7.43
C PRO A 84 7.96 -14.86 6.75
N LEU A 85 8.03 -13.91 5.81
CA LEU A 85 9.27 -13.53 5.13
C LEU A 85 10.16 -12.60 5.97
N PHE A 86 9.62 -12.01 7.04
CA PHE A 86 10.30 -10.97 7.82
C PHE A 86 10.64 -11.46 9.23
N LYS A 87 11.78 -11.02 9.77
CA LYS A 87 12.16 -11.30 11.17
C LYS A 87 11.22 -10.67 12.18
N LYS A 88 10.57 -9.56 11.80
CA LYS A 88 9.58 -8.85 12.60
C LYS A 88 8.42 -8.41 11.71
N SER A 89 7.21 -8.62 12.20
CA SER A 89 5.98 -8.15 11.59
C SER A 89 5.74 -6.68 11.92
N LEU A 90 4.96 -5.99 11.09
CA LEU A 90 4.42 -4.68 11.44
C LEU A 90 3.64 -4.73 12.77
N ALA A 91 3.94 -3.81 13.68
CA ALA A 91 3.25 -3.72 14.95
C ALA A 91 1.83 -3.19 14.77
N ILE A 92 0.86 -3.83 15.42
CA ILE A 92 -0.54 -3.39 15.47
C ILE A 92 -0.89 -3.10 16.94
N GLU A 93 -1.26 -1.86 17.24
CA GLU A 93 -1.57 -1.38 18.59
C GLU A 93 -2.89 -0.61 18.56
N ASP A 94 -3.83 -0.94 19.44
CA ASP A 94 -5.14 -0.29 19.55
C ASP A 94 -5.92 -0.14 18.24
N GLY A 95 -5.75 -1.09 17.31
CA GLY A 95 -6.39 -1.10 15.99
C GLY A 95 -5.65 -0.28 14.91
N TYR A 96 -4.46 0.23 15.22
CA TYR A 96 -3.61 0.99 14.30
C TYR A 96 -2.35 0.22 13.94
N ALA A 97 -1.94 0.33 12.68
CA ALA A 97 -0.62 -0.10 12.25
C ALA A 97 0.42 0.99 12.59
N ILE A 98 1.50 0.59 13.25
CA ILE A 98 2.55 1.50 13.71
C ILE A 98 3.69 1.52 12.69
N ALA A 99 3.84 2.65 12.00
CA ALA A 99 4.94 2.86 11.05
C ALA A 99 6.29 2.75 11.77
N PRO A 100 7.21 1.87 11.30
CA PRO A 100 8.54 1.76 11.91
C PRO A 100 9.36 3.06 11.80
N GLU A 101 10.06 3.45 12.86
CA GLU A 101 10.94 4.63 12.87
C GLU A 101 12.36 4.35 12.34
N ILE A 102 12.66 3.10 11.98
CA ILE A 102 13.96 2.73 11.42
C ILE A 102 14.06 3.15 9.95
N GLY A 103 15.27 3.50 9.50
CA GLY A 103 15.49 3.94 8.13
C GLY A 103 15.13 2.89 7.08
N GLY A 104 14.59 3.34 5.94
CA GLY A 104 14.18 2.48 4.82
C GLY A 104 12.72 2.03 4.93
N HIS A 105 12.43 0.80 4.50
CA HIS A 105 11.08 0.22 4.53
C HIS A 105 10.68 -0.35 5.89
N GLY A 106 11.60 -0.43 6.84
CA GLY A 106 11.33 -0.99 8.16
C GLY A 106 11.16 -2.51 8.21
N VAL A 107 11.46 -3.21 7.11
CA VAL A 107 11.43 -4.67 7.02
C VAL A 107 12.85 -5.24 7.08
N GLU A 108 13.00 -6.35 7.78
CA GLU A 108 14.20 -7.17 7.79
C GLU A 108 13.82 -8.59 7.40
N PHE A 109 14.42 -9.09 6.34
CA PHE A 109 14.13 -10.42 5.81
C PHE A 109 14.67 -11.54 6.71
N ASP A 110 13.89 -12.61 6.84
CA ASP A 110 14.39 -13.87 7.39
C ASP A 110 15.12 -14.65 6.27
N GLU A 111 16.45 -14.59 6.30
CA GLU A 111 17.32 -15.24 5.31
C GLU A 111 17.14 -16.76 5.25
N MET A 112 16.74 -17.42 6.35
CA MET A 112 16.48 -18.86 6.33
C MET A 112 15.20 -19.16 5.57
N VAL A 113 14.14 -18.37 5.80
CA VAL A 113 12.88 -18.50 5.07
C VAL A 113 13.09 -18.17 3.59
N LEU A 114 13.78 -17.08 3.27
CA LEU A 114 14.11 -16.72 1.89
C LEU A 114 14.91 -17.80 1.17
N GLY A 115 15.93 -18.36 1.82
CA GLY A 115 16.71 -19.47 1.27
C GLY A 115 15.88 -20.73 1.01
N SER A 116 14.80 -20.95 1.79
CA SER A 116 13.88 -22.07 1.55
C SER A 116 12.96 -21.85 0.34
N LEU A 117 12.73 -20.60 -0.05
CA LEU A 117 11.91 -20.23 -1.22
C LEU A 117 12.71 -20.22 -2.51
N SER A 118 14.05 -20.08 -2.42
CA SER A 118 14.94 -20.25 -3.56
C SER A 118 15.10 -21.73 -3.91
N GLY A 119 14.06 -22.32 -4.52
CA GLY A 119 14.23 -23.52 -5.30
C GLY A 119 15.06 -23.20 -6.54
N THR A 120 16.39 -23.12 -6.41
CA THR A 120 17.36 -22.85 -7.49
C THR A 120 17.15 -21.54 -8.27
N LEU A 121 18.14 -20.64 -8.19
CA LEU A 121 18.71 -20.08 -9.41
C LEU A 121 19.92 -20.92 -9.81
#